data_AF-A0A5N8XX21-F1
#
_entry.id   AF-A0A5N8XX21-F1
#
_cell.length_a   1.000
_cell.length_b   1.000
_cell.length_c   1.000
_cell.angle_alpha   90.00
_cell.angle_beta   90.00
_cell.angle_gamma   90.00
#
_symmetry.space_group_name_H-M   'P 1'
#
loop_
_entity.id
_entity.type
_entity.pdbx_description
1 polymer ?
#
loop_
_entity_poly.entity_id
_entity_poly.type
_entity_poly.pdbx_seq_one_letter_code
_entity_poly.pdbx_strand_id
1 'polypeptide(L)'
;PLVTTPTPTTAGTAPVAAAAVCTLTKEMTEGPYYLDGQYVRSDISEDKTGFPLQLTLTVVDDDTCAPLANALVEIWHSDALGEYSGFVGNNGHDEPDNGTFLRGGVLTGSDGVARITSVYPGWYRGRCVHIHLKVHVDVTLTPDGSFTGGQELHTGQLFFDETVTARVGALSPYSANTVPRTTLAQDSIYDDGGAASGLLTLTALGTSPSAGYAGTLTVGVETS
;
A
#
# COMPACT_ATOMS: atom_id res chain seq x y z
N PRO A 1 -51.83 12.56 35.17
CA PRO A 1 -51.10 11.31 34.84
C PRO A 1 -50.31 11.49 33.54
N LEU A 2 -49.03 11.84 33.65
CA LEU A 2 -48.10 11.96 32.52
C LEU A 2 -47.55 10.56 32.20
N VAL A 3 -47.83 10.04 31.01
CA VAL A 3 -47.22 8.81 30.50
C VAL A 3 -46.06 9.23 29.61
N THR A 4 -44.83 9.04 30.10
CA THR A 4 -43.60 9.18 29.32
C THR A 4 -43.26 7.84 28.66
N THR A 5 -43.33 7.79 27.34
CA THR A 5 -42.84 6.69 26.52
C THR A 5 -41.30 6.69 26.49
N PRO A 6 -40.62 5.55 26.68
CA PRO A 6 -39.18 5.48 26.47
C PRO A 6 -38.87 5.34 24.98
N THR A 7 -37.98 6.20 24.47
CA THR A 7 -37.36 6.10 23.15
C THR A 7 -36.42 4.90 23.11
N PRO A 8 -36.43 4.05 22.07
CA PRO A 8 -35.46 2.97 21.95
C PRO A 8 -34.10 3.57 21.57
N THR A 9 -33.10 3.36 22.42
CA THR A 9 -31.70 3.66 22.11
C THR A 9 -31.24 2.68 21.04
N THR A 10 -31.02 3.17 19.82
CA THR A 10 -30.33 2.44 18.76
C THR A 10 -28.90 2.17 19.23
N ALA A 11 -28.62 0.93 19.64
CA ALA A 11 -27.25 0.47 19.87
C ALA A 11 -26.52 0.55 18.53
N GLY A 12 -25.65 1.56 18.38
CA GLY A 12 -24.75 1.68 17.25
C GLY A 12 -23.79 0.50 17.25
N THR A 13 -23.94 -0.38 16.27
CA THR A 13 -22.99 -1.44 15.96
C THR A 13 -21.64 -0.78 15.66
N ALA A 14 -20.66 -0.96 16.56
CA ALA A 14 -19.29 -0.54 16.31
C ALA A 14 -18.76 -1.22 15.03
N PRO A 15 -18.01 -0.53 14.16
CA PRO A 15 -17.52 -1.10 12.93
C PRO A 15 -16.46 -2.18 13.21
N VAL A 16 -16.52 -3.24 12.43
CA VAL A 16 -15.71 -4.48 12.48
C VAL A 16 -14.28 -4.23 12.00
N ALA A 17 -13.59 -3.22 12.54
CA ALA A 17 -12.21 -2.88 12.18
C ALA A 17 -11.17 -3.56 13.10
N ALA A 18 -11.60 -4.23 14.17
CA ALA A 18 -10.70 -4.81 15.16
C ALA A 18 -10.28 -6.27 14.88
N ALA A 19 -10.88 -6.95 13.89
CA ALA A 19 -10.70 -8.39 13.70
C ALA A 19 -9.51 -8.78 12.81
N ALA A 20 -8.87 -7.83 12.12
CA ALA A 20 -7.65 -8.06 11.31
C ALA A 20 -6.38 -7.54 11.99
N VAL A 21 -6.47 -7.14 13.26
CA VAL A 21 -5.40 -6.36 13.93
C VAL A 21 -4.19 -7.23 14.30
N CYS A 22 -4.28 -8.55 14.18
CA CYS A 22 -3.24 -9.46 14.65
C CYS A 22 -3.38 -10.84 13.99
N THR A 23 -3.32 -10.86 12.67
CA THR A 23 -3.24 -12.11 11.90
C THR A 23 -2.10 -11.95 10.93
N LEU A 24 -1.26 -12.97 10.77
CA LEU A 24 -0.21 -12.99 9.77
C LEU A 24 -0.79 -12.54 8.44
N THR A 25 -0.28 -11.43 7.93
CA THR A 25 -0.65 -10.99 6.59
C THR A 25 -0.08 -11.98 5.61
N LYS A 26 -0.90 -12.40 4.64
CA LYS A 26 -0.51 -13.42 3.69
C LYS A 26 0.67 -12.93 2.85
N GLU A 27 1.71 -13.78 2.75
CA GLU A 27 2.80 -13.52 1.83
C GLU A 27 2.34 -13.61 0.38
N MET A 28 2.89 -12.72 -0.45
CA MET A 28 2.62 -12.64 -1.88
C MET A 28 3.93 -12.70 -2.66
N THR A 29 3.86 -12.91 -3.96
CA THR A 29 5.06 -12.93 -4.80
C THR A 29 5.72 -11.55 -4.83
N GLU A 30 7.04 -11.51 -4.65
CA GLU A 30 7.87 -10.29 -4.84
C GLU A 30 7.68 -9.69 -6.25
N GLY A 31 7.60 -10.55 -7.27
CA GLY A 31 7.54 -10.13 -8.66
C GLY A 31 8.91 -9.70 -9.21
N PRO A 32 9.02 -9.43 -10.52
CA PRO A 32 10.32 -9.28 -11.19
C PRO A 32 10.96 -7.90 -11.03
N TYR A 33 10.32 -6.97 -10.31
CA TYR A 33 10.67 -5.54 -10.29
C TYR A 33 11.25 -5.06 -8.95
N TYR A 34 11.57 -5.95 -8.03
CA TYR A 34 12.26 -5.59 -6.80
C TYR A 34 13.71 -5.18 -7.12
N LEU A 35 14.18 -4.13 -6.45
CA LEU A 35 15.55 -3.64 -6.52
C LEU A 35 16.03 -3.47 -5.09
N ASP A 36 17.08 -4.18 -4.71
CA ASP A 36 17.57 -4.15 -3.34
C ASP A 36 18.22 -2.79 -2.98
N GLY A 37 18.20 -2.44 -1.69
CA GLY A 37 18.88 -1.25 -1.16
C GLY A 37 18.32 0.08 -1.65
N GLN A 38 17.00 0.24 -1.71
CA GLN A 38 16.36 1.50 -2.05
C GLN A 38 16.51 2.57 -0.95
N TYR A 39 16.15 3.81 -1.27
CA TYR A 39 16.19 4.92 -0.33
C TYR A 39 15.19 4.78 0.83
N VAL A 40 15.64 5.05 2.04
CA VAL A 40 14.79 5.22 3.22
C VAL A 40 14.29 6.66 3.25
N ARG A 41 13.08 6.87 2.72
CA ARG A 41 12.42 8.17 2.55
C ARG A 41 10.92 8.03 2.72
N SER A 42 10.30 9.04 3.34
CA SER A 42 8.85 9.05 3.59
C SER A 42 8.04 9.53 2.39
N ASP A 43 8.61 10.34 1.51
CA ASP A 43 7.98 10.71 0.24
C ASP A 43 8.73 10.02 -0.90
N ILE A 44 8.04 9.12 -1.59
CA ILE A 44 8.59 8.35 -2.71
C ILE A 44 8.08 8.85 -4.06
N SER A 45 7.24 9.89 -4.11
CA SER A 45 6.60 10.34 -5.35
C SER A 45 7.61 10.83 -6.38
N GLU A 46 8.69 11.46 -5.90
CA GLU A 46 9.58 12.30 -6.71
C GLU A 46 8.73 13.26 -7.57
N ASP A 47 9.03 13.37 -8.86
CA ASP A 47 8.32 14.23 -9.80
C ASP A 47 7.17 13.50 -10.54
N LYS A 48 6.75 12.32 -10.08
CA LYS A 48 5.71 11.54 -10.77
C LYS A 48 4.34 12.17 -10.62
N THR A 49 3.67 12.34 -11.75
CA THR A 49 2.28 12.83 -11.79
C THR A 49 1.32 11.71 -11.40
N GLY A 50 0.36 12.04 -10.54
CA GLY A 50 -0.72 11.13 -10.13
C GLY A 50 -1.54 11.76 -9.01
N PHE A 51 -2.54 11.04 -8.53
CA PHE A 51 -3.36 11.50 -7.40
C PHE A 51 -2.66 11.19 -6.08
N PRO A 52 -2.67 12.10 -5.09
CA PRO A 52 -1.97 11.87 -3.83
C PRO A 52 -2.41 10.58 -3.13
N LEU A 53 -1.45 9.84 -2.59
CA LEU A 53 -1.68 8.67 -1.76
C LEU A 53 -0.88 8.82 -0.46
N GLN A 54 -1.57 8.76 0.67
CA GLN A 54 -0.95 8.78 2.00
C GLN A 54 -1.15 7.44 2.68
N LEU A 55 -0.08 6.65 2.81
CA LEU A 55 -0.11 5.34 3.45
C LEU A 55 0.23 5.47 4.94
N THR A 56 -0.56 4.81 5.77
CA THR A 56 -0.26 4.55 7.18
C THR A 56 -0.34 3.05 7.41
N LEU A 57 0.82 2.40 7.50
CA LEU A 57 0.95 0.96 7.68
C LEU A 57 1.39 0.70 9.11
N THR A 58 0.67 -0.15 9.83
CA THR A 58 1.02 -0.51 11.22
C THR A 58 1.56 -1.92 11.23
N VAL A 59 2.83 -2.10 11.56
CA VAL A 59 3.47 -3.42 11.66
C VAL A 59 3.29 -3.95 13.07
N VAL A 60 2.77 -5.17 13.17
CA VAL A 60 2.60 -5.88 14.44
C VAL A 60 3.15 -7.29 14.30
N ASP A 61 3.65 -7.82 15.40
CA ASP A 61 3.92 -9.25 15.55
C ASP A 61 2.59 -10.02 15.59
N ASP A 62 2.45 -11.09 14.81
CA ASP A 62 1.18 -11.80 14.66
C ASP A 62 0.83 -12.71 15.84
N ASP A 63 1.82 -13.13 16.63
CA ASP A 63 1.64 -13.93 17.83
C ASP A 63 1.23 -13.08 19.04
N THR A 64 1.90 -11.95 19.25
CA THR A 64 1.76 -11.11 20.44
C THR A 64 0.88 -9.88 20.23
N CYS A 65 0.61 -9.53 18.97
CA CYS A 65 -0.06 -8.29 18.56
C CYS A 65 0.69 -7.02 18.97
N ALA A 66 1.96 -7.15 19.37
CA ALA A 66 2.77 -6.03 19.79
C ALA A 66 3.21 -5.23 18.56
N PRO A 67 3.14 -3.88 18.58
CA PRO A 67 3.68 -3.08 17.50
C PRO A 67 5.19 -3.28 17.36
N LEU A 68 5.65 -3.49 16.12
CA LEU A 68 7.06 -3.74 15.83
C LEU A 68 7.76 -2.43 15.49
N ALA A 69 8.59 -1.95 16.40
CA ALA A 69 9.39 -0.73 16.21
C ALA A 69 10.69 -1.01 15.43
N ASN A 70 11.21 0.00 14.73
CA ASN A 70 12.43 -0.08 13.93
C ASN A 70 12.40 -1.15 12.81
N ALA A 71 11.21 -1.56 12.37
CA ALA A 71 11.05 -2.35 11.16
C ALA A 71 11.04 -1.42 9.95
N LEU A 72 11.85 -1.72 8.93
CA LEU A 72 11.79 -1.01 7.66
C LEU A 72 10.60 -1.51 6.87
N VAL A 73 9.64 -0.63 6.62
CA VAL A 73 8.53 -0.87 5.69
C VAL A 73 8.92 -0.29 4.34
N GLU A 74 9.31 -1.16 3.43
CA GLU A 74 9.68 -0.82 2.06
C GLU A 74 8.51 -1.07 1.12
N ILE A 75 8.27 -0.12 0.21
CA ILE A 75 7.29 -0.28 -0.87
C ILE A 75 7.86 0.10 -2.23
N TRP A 76 7.32 -0.53 -3.27
CA TRP A 76 7.53 -0.12 -4.65
C TRP A 76 6.28 -0.34 -5.49
N HIS A 77 6.04 0.55 -6.45
CA HIS A 77 4.91 0.41 -7.36
C HIS A 77 5.14 1.12 -8.70
N SER A 78 4.24 0.84 -9.65
CA SER A 78 4.24 1.51 -10.94
C SER A 78 3.73 2.94 -10.87
N ASP A 79 4.13 3.76 -11.83
CA ASP A 79 3.52 5.07 -12.05
C ASP A 79 2.06 4.97 -12.55
N ALA A 80 1.41 6.12 -12.75
CA ALA A 80 0.01 6.18 -13.18
C ALA A 80 -0.28 5.46 -14.51
N LEU A 81 0.76 5.27 -15.32
CA LEU A 81 0.69 4.64 -16.63
C LEU A 81 1.33 3.24 -16.62
N GLY A 82 1.70 2.70 -15.45
CA GLY A 82 2.08 1.31 -15.25
C GLY A 82 3.56 0.96 -15.46
N GLU A 83 4.46 1.94 -15.51
CA GLU A 83 5.91 1.68 -15.61
C GLU A 83 6.56 1.70 -14.22
N TYR A 84 7.54 0.82 -14.02
CA TYR A 84 8.37 0.79 -12.80
C TYR A 84 9.72 1.43 -13.09
N SER A 85 10.24 2.22 -12.15
CA SER A 85 11.62 2.71 -12.21
C SER A 85 12.60 1.52 -12.27
N GLY A 86 13.58 1.57 -13.17
CA GLY A 86 14.50 0.45 -13.45
C GLY A 86 13.94 -0.65 -14.37
N PHE A 87 12.67 -0.56 -14.79
CA PHE A 87 12.03 -1.51 -15.69
C PHE A 87 10.98 -0.83 -16.58
N VAL A 88 11.43 0.06 -17.47
CA VAL A 88 10.55 0.90 -18.31
C VAL A 88 10.38 0.38 -19.75
N GLY A 89 9.40 0.93 -20.47
CA GLY A 89 9.20 0.75 -21.92
C GLY A 89 8.28 -0.41 -22.29
N ASN A 90 7.66 -1.07 -21.31
CA ASN A 90 6.83 -2.25 -21.52
C ASN A 90 5.32 -1.97 -21.39
N ASN A 91 4.93 -0.77 -20.96
CA ASN A 91 3.54 -0.40 -20.71
C ASN A 91 3.03 0.76 -21.60
N GLY A 92 3.80 1.13 -22.63
CA GLY A 92 3.30 1.92 -23.75
C GLY A 92 3.42 3.44 -23.61
N HIS A 93 4.23 3.93 -22.66
CA HIS A 93 4.69 5.31 -22.61
C HIS A 93 6.20 5.39 -22.39
N ASP A 94 6.77 6.55 -22.73
CA ASP A 94 8.19 6.80 -22.53
C ASP A 94 8.46 7.18 -21.07
N GLU A 95 9.36 6.46 -20.41
CA GLU A 95 9.84 6.74 -19.06
C GLU A 95 11.35 6.46 -19.01
N PRO A 96 12.18 7.27 -18.32
CA PRO A 96 13.60 6.98 -18.15
C PRO A 96 13.85 5.78 -17.22
N ASP A 97 14.74 4.86 -17.63
CA ASP A 97 15.02 3.62 -16.89
C ASP A 97 15.91 3.83 -15.65
N ASN A 98 16.59 4.97 -15.55
CA ASN A 98 17.60 5.25 -14.52
C ASN A 98 17.07 6.00 -13.30
N GLY A 99 15.75 6.06 -13.10
CA GLY A 99 15.13 6.69 -11.94
C GLY A 99 14.99 5.75 -10.73
N THR A 100 14.57 6.31 -9.59
CA THR A 100 14.19 5.55 -8.38
C THR A 100 12.78 5.88 -7.90
N PHE A 101 11.99 6.59 -8.72
CA PHE A 101 10.64 7.02 -8.37
C PHE A 101 9.78 5.86 -7.86
N LEU A 102 8.88 6.18 -6.93
CA LEU A 102 7.86 5.27 -6.40
C LEU A 102 8.46 4.00 -5.77
N ARG A 103 9.69 4.14 -5.24
CA ARG A 103 10.41 3.17 -4.42
C ARG A 103 10.92 3.83 -3.16
N GLY A 104 10.85 3.11 -2.05
CA GLY A 104 11.47 3.51 -0.79
C GLY A 104 10.67 3.05 0.41
N GLY A 105 11.08 3.49 1.59
CA GLY A 105 10.46 3.05 2.83
C GLY A 105 10.82 3.88 4.02
N VAL A 106 10.21 3.56 5.16
CA VAL A 106 10.53 4.20 6.44
C VAL A 106 10.62 3.16 7.54
N LEU A 107 11.47 3.44 8.54
CA LEU A 107 11.47 2.69 9.79
C LEU A 107 10.20 3.02 10.59
N THR A 108 9.58 2.00 11.17
CA THR A 108 8.43 2.16 12.06
C THR A 108 8.82 2.84 13.36
N GLY A 109 7.92 3.67 13.88
CA GLY A 109 8.04 4.26 15.22
C GLY A 109 7.81 3.24 16.35
N SER A 110 7.84 3.71 17.60
CA SER A 110 7.54 2.88 18.77
C SER A 110 6.11 2.33 18.80
N ASP A 111 5.21 2.92 18.02
CA ASP A 111 3.84 2.51 17.80
C ASP A 111 3.69 1.55 16.60
N GLY A 112 4.79 1.11 15.99
CA GLY A 112 4.78 0.22 14.82
C GLY A 112 4.35 0.90 13.53
N VAL A 113 4.20 2.23 13.51
CA VAL A 113 3.62 2.93 12.37
C VAL A 113 4.68 3.40 11.38
N ALA A 114 4.48 3.06 10.11
CA ALA A 114 5.17 3.61 8.95
C ALA A 114 4.23 4.55 8.17
N ARG A 115 4.71 5.76 7.87
CA ARG A 115 3.96 6.76 7.09
C ARG A 115 4.72 7.08 5.80
N ILE A 116 4.09 6.79 4.66
CA ILE A 116 4.67 6.97 3.34
C ILE A 116 3.71 7.76 2.45
N THR A 117 4.21 8.80 1.80
CA THR A 117 3.50 9.57 0.78
C THR A 117 3.96 9.13 -0.60
N SER A 118 3.00 8.96 -1.51
CA SER A 118 3.24 8.61 -2.90
C SER A 118 2.09 9.15 -3.78
N VAL A 119 2.00 8.64 -5.01
CA VAL A 119 0.82 8.77 -5.87
C VAL A 119 0.09 7.44 -6.00
N TYR A 120 -1.21 7.48 -6.29
CA TYR A 120 -2.01 6.28 -6.54
C TYR A 120 -1.42 5.52 -7.75
N PRO A 121 -1.19 4.20 -7.66
CA PRO A 121 -0.52 3.44 -8.71
C PRO A 121 -1.38 3.27 -9.97
N GLY A 122 -0.73 3.15 -11.12
CA GLY A 122 -1.34 2.71 -12.36
C GLY A 122 -1.44 1.19 -12.44
N TRP A 123 -1.59 0.68 -13.67
CA TRP A 123 -1.69 -0.75 -13.95
C TRP A 123 -0.92 -1.12 -15.19
N TYR A 124 -0.49 -2.38 -15.23
CA TYR A 124 0.14 -3.02 -16.37
C TYR A 124 -0.58 -4.34 -16.69
N ARG A 125 -0.24 -4.92 -17.84
CA ARG A 125 -0.97 -6.08 -18.37
C ARG A 125 -0.99 -7.24 -17.38
N GLY A 126 -2.20 -7.75 -17.12
CA GLY A 126 -2.40 -9.01 -16.40
C GLY A 126 -2.44 -8.88 -14.88
N ARG A 127 -2.28 -7.67 -14.33
CA ARG A 127 -2.33 -7.42 -12.88
C ARG A 127 -3.31 -6.31 -12.55
N CYS A 128 -4.00 -6.44 -11.43
CA CYS A 128 -4.76 -5.34 -10.84
C CYS A 128 -3.82 -4.25 -10.31
N VAL A 129 -4.39 -3.11 -9.90
CA VAL A 129 -3.63 -2.04 -9.26
C VAL A 129 -3.16 -2.51 -7.88
N HIS A 130 -1.86 -2.41 -7.62
CA HIS A 130 -1.24 -2.86 -6.38
C HIS A 130 0.04 -2.06 -6.06
N ILE A 131 0.47 -2.15 -4.80
CA ILE A 131 1.79 -1.72 -4.33
C ILE A 131 2.48 -2.94 -3.73
N HIS A 132 3.75 -3.16 -4.04
CA HIS A 132 4.50 -4.21 -3.37
C HIS A 132 5.00 -3.73 -2.01
N LEU A 133 5.14 -4.66 -1.08
CA LEU A 133 5.53 -4.41 0.31
C LEU A 133 6.59 -5.42 0.72
N LYS A 134 7.63 -4.94 1.39
CA LYS A 134 8.47 -5.76 2.25
C LYS A 134 8.58 -5.16 3.64
N VAL A 135 8.75 -6.04 4.63
CA VAL A 135 9.08 -5.65 6.00
C VAL A 135 10.42 -6.28 6.37
N HIS A 136 11.38 -5.45 6.77
CA HIS A 136 12.69 -5.90 7.22
C HIS A 136 12.96 -5.46 8.66
N VAL A 137 13.77 -6.23 9.37
CA VAL A 137 14.38 -5.84 10.65
C VAL A 137 15.90 -5.86 10.54
N ASP A 138 16.58 -5.21 11.49
CA ASP A 138 18.04 -5.19 11.58
C ASP A 138 18.78 -4.64 10.33
N VAL A 139 18.11 -3.76 9.57
CA VAL A 139 18.74 -3.07 8.44
C VAL A 139 19.80 -2.08 8.90
N THR A 140 20.83 -1.89 8.09
CA THR A 140 21.86 -0.85 8.29
C THR A 140 21.62 0.30 7.33
N LEU A 141 21.28 1.49 7.86
CA LEU A 141 21.19 2.71 7.06
C LEU A 141 22.58 3.15 6.59
N THR A 142 22.68 3.48 5.32
CA THR A 142 23.92 3.93 4.68
C THR A 142 23.97 5.47 4.62
N PRO A 143 25.17 6.08 4.49
CA PRO A 143 25.31 7.54 4.47
C PRO A 143 24.62 8.25 3.30
N ASP A 144 24.35 7.55 2.20
CA ASP A 144 23.62 8.04 1.02
C ASP A 144 22.09 7.95 1.18
N GLY A 145 21.61 7.47 2.33
CA GLY A 145 20.19 7.40 2.65
C GLY A 145 19.49 6.14 2.14
N SER A 146 20.23 5.14 1.65
CA SER A 146 19.72 3.80 1.37
C SER A 146 19.90 2.87 2.59
N PHE A 147 19.67 1.57 2.41
CA PHE A 147 19.91 0.57 3.45
C PHE A 147 20.61 -0.66 2.88
N THR A 148 21.27 -1.43 3.75
CA THR A 148 21.87 -2.73 3.42
C THR A 148 21.64 -3.73 4.55
N GLY A 149 21.71 -5.03 4.23
CA GLY A 149 21.51 -6.11 5.21
C GLY A 149 20.09 -6.18 5.74
N GLY A 150 19.95 -6.69 6.97
CA GLY A 150 18.66 -6.96 7.61
C GLY A 150 18.10 -8.35 7.28
N GLN A 151 17.08 -8.73 8.05
CA GLN A 151 16.27 -9.91 7.86
C GLN A 151 14.93 -9.48 7.28
N GLU A 152 14.51 -10.12 6.18
CA GLU A 152 13.15 -9.99 5.67
C GLU A 152 12.19 -10.82 6.52
N LEU A 153 11.14 -10.18 7.04
CA LEU A 153 10.07 -10.81 7.81
C LEU A 153 8.82 -11.07 6.97
N HIS A 154 8.60 -10.29 5.91
CA HIS A 154 7.39 -10.38 5.11
C HIS A 154 7.62 -9.83 3.70
N THR A 155 7.16 -10.56 2.69
CA THR A 155 6.90 -10.04 1.34
C THR A 155 5.40 -10.09 1.03
N GLY A 156 4.82 -8.94 0.67
CA GLY A 156 3.39 -8.80 0.44
C GLY A 156 3.05 -7.86 -0.70
N GLN A 157 1.74 -7.67 -0.92
CA GLN A 157 1.21 -6.67 -1.84
C GLN A 157 0.00 -5.98 -1.19
N LEU A 158 -0.10 -4.66 -1.38
CA LEU A 158 -1.24 -3.84 -0.98
C LEU A 158 -2.19 -3.70 -2.17
N PHE A 159 -3.45 -4.03 -1.96
CA PHE A 159 -4.50 -3.98 -2.96
C PHE A 159 -5.49 -2.85 -2.68
N PHE A 160 -6.23 -2.46 -3.71
CA PHE A 160 -7.15 -1.34 -3.67
C PHE A 160 -8.56 -1.78 -4.02
N ASP A 161 -9.54 -1.17 -3.36
CA ASP A 161 -10.95 -1.36 -3.72
C ASP A 161 -11.18 -1.02 -5.21
N GLU A 162 -11.84 -1.93 -5.93
CA GLU A 162 -12.03 -1.79 -7.38
C GLU A 162 -12.96 -0.61 -7.71
N THR A 163 -13.92 -0.26 -6.85
CA THR A 163 -14.80 0.89 -7.08
C THR A 163 -14.01 2.19 -7.02
N VAL A 164 -13.06 2.30 -6.08
CA VAL A 164 -12.13 3.44 -6.02
C VAL A 164 -11.23 3.45 -7.25
N THR A 165 -10.62 2.31 -7.57
CA THR A 165 -9.67 2.18 -8.68
C THR A 165 -10.34 2.53 -10.02
N ALA A 166 -11.58 2.13 -10.26
CA ALA A 166 -12.35 2.49 -11.45
C ALA A 166 -12.56 4.01 -11.59
N ARG A 167 -12.83 4.71 -10.48
CA ARG A 167 -12.99 6.18 -10.47
C ARG A 167 -11.68 6.92 -10.74
N VAL A 168 -10.57 6.42 -10.17
CA VAL A 168 -9.23 6.97 -10.44
C VAL A 168 -8.85 6.77 -11.90
N GLY A 169 -9.03 5.55 -12.42
CA GLY A 169 -8.69 5.19 -13.80
C GLY A 169 -9.47 5.97 -14.88
N ALA A 170 -10.62 6.55 -14.54
CA ALA A 170 -11.42 7.36 -15.46
C ALA A 170 -10.89 8.79 -15.66
N LEU A 171 -9.87 9.22 -14.90
CA LEU A 171 -9.37 10.59 -14.91
C LEU A 171 -7.89 10.65 -15.34
N SER A 172 -7.47 11.79 -15.89
CA SER A 172 -6.06 12.05 -16.19
C SER A 172 -5.21 12.11 -14.90
N PRO A 173 -3.96 11.58 -14.89
CA PRO A 173 -3.25 10.98 -16.03
C PRO A 173 -3.64 9.54 -16.34
N TYR A 174 -4.28 8.83 -15.41
CA TYR A 174 -4.59 7.39 -15.53
C TYR A 174 -5.40 7.03 -16.77
N SER A 175 -6.32 7.89 -17.19
CA SER A 175 -7.14 7.68 -18.39
C SER A 175 -6.34 7.63 -19.70
N ALA A 176 -5.06 8.04 -19.68
CA ALA A 176 -4.17 7.90 -20.83
C ALA A 176 -3.51 6.50 -20.91
N ASN A 177 -3.61 5.69 -19.85
CA ASN A 177 -3.13 4.31 -19.87
C ASN A 177 -4.02 3.47 -20.79
N THR A 178 -3.45 2.99 -21.89
CA THR A 178 -4.17 2.22 -22.93
C THR A 178 -4.17 0.72 -22.67
N VAL A 179 -3.44 0.26 -21.64
CA VAL A 179 -3.35 -1.15 -21.31
C VAL A 179 -4.68 -1.62 -20.73
N PRO A 180 -5.25 -2.76 -21.20
CA PRO A 180 -6.48 -3.30 -20.64
C PRO A 180 -6.33 -3.58 -19.14
N ARG A 181 -7.28 -3.09 -18.34
CA ARG A 181 -7.31 -3.33 -16.90
C ARG A 181 -7.69 -4.75 -16.55
N THR A 182 -6.90 -5.36 -15.68
CA THR A 182 -7.31 -6.50 -14.85
C THR A 182 -7.94 -5.93 -13.58
N THR A 183 -9.17 -6.32 -13.27
CA THR A 183 -9.83 -5.93 -12.01
C THR A 183 -9.30 -6.73 -10.84
N LEU A 184 -9.51 -6.25 -9.61
CA LEU A 184 -9.12 -6.99 -8.40
C LEU A 184 -9.63 -8.45 -8.40
N ALA A 185 -10.89 -8.67 -8.81
CA ALA A 185 -11.50 -10.00 -8.87
C ALA A 185 -10.98 -10.91 -10.01
N GLN A 186 -10.22 -10.35 -10.95
CA GLN A 186 -9.61 -11.10 -12.06
C GLN A 186 -8.11 -11.38 -11.82
N ASP A 187 -7.50 -10.73 -10.83
CA ASP A 187 -6.09 -10.89 -10.52
C ASP A 187 -5.84 -12.27 -9.90
N SER A 188 -4.77 -12.93 -10.34
CA SER A 188 -4.44 -14.28 -9.86
C SER A 188 -3.65 -14.30 -8.55
N ILE A 189 -3.18 -13.15 -8.07
CA ILE A 189 -2.40 -13.02 -6.82
C ILE A 189 -3.32 -12.66 -5.66
N TYR A 190 -4.27 -11.75 -5.87
CA TYR A 190 -5.26 -11.44 -4.84
C TYR A 190 -6.27 -12.58 -4.71
N ASP A 191 -6.43 -13.10 -3.48
CA ASP A 191 -7.22 -14.29 -3.18
C ASP A 191 -8.57 -13.98 -2.50
N ASP A 192 -9.00 -12.72 -2.53
CA ASP A 192 -10.20 -12.22 -1.88
C ASP A 192 -10.20 -12.28 -0.34
N GLY A 193 -9.02 -12.42 0.29
CA GLY A 193 -8.87 -12.46 1.76
C GLY A 193 -9.03 -11.10 2.47
N GLY A 194 -9.40 -10.03 1.75
CA GLY A 194 -9.58 -8.70 2.33
C GLY A 194 -8.30 -8.15 2.96
N ALA A 195 -8.41 -7.56 4.15
CA ALA A 195 -7.27 -6.95 4.84
C ALA A 195 -6.14 -7.96 5.15
N ALA A 196 -6.48 -9.22 5.47
CA ALA A 196 -5.48 -10.27 5.71
C ALA A 196 -4.63 -10.59 4.47
N SER A 197 -5.13 -10.26 3.28
CA SER A 197 -4.42 -10.40 2.00
C SER A 197 -3.98 -9.06 1.42
N GLY A 198 -3.93 -8.00 2.22
CA GLY A 198 -3.38 -6.70 1.82
C GLY A 198 -4.37 -5.68 1.28
N LEU A 199 -5.69 -5.92 1.33
CA LEU A 199 -6.67 -4.92 0.87
C LEU A 199 -6.69 -3.70 1.79
N LEU A 200 -6.30 -2.54 1.26
CA LEU A 200 -6.27 -1.27 1.98
C LEU A 200 -7.67 -0.77 2.33
N THR A 201 -7.81 -0.20 3.53
CA THR A 201 -8.93 0.70 3.82
C THR A 201 -8.60 2.09 3.28
N LEU A 202 -9.40 2.60 2.35
CA LEU A 202 -9.18 3.89 1.69
C LEU A 202 -10.15 4.96 2.20
N THR A 203 -9.60 6.12 2.57
CA THR A 203 -10.36 7.32 2.94
C THR A 203 -10.05 8.44 1.95
N ALA A 204 -11.06 9.03 1.32
CA ALA A 204 -10.84 10.14 0.39
C ALA A 204 -10.32 11.38 1.13
N LEU A 205 -9.30 12.05 0.57
CA LEU A 205 -8.74 13.30 1.10
C LEU A 205 -9.58 14.53 0.73
N GLY A 206 -10.53 14.37 -0.18
CA GLY A 206 -11.45 15.41 -0.62
C GLY A 206 -12.68 14.84 -1.30
N THR A 207 -13.42 15.69 -2.01
CA THR A 207 -14.70 15.32 -2.63
C THR A 207 -14.58 14.71 -4.02
N SER A 208 -13.40 14.80 -4.67
CA SER A 208 -13.12 14.21 -5.98
C SER A 208 -12.03 13.13 -5.87
N PRO A 209 -12.00 12.14 -6.79
CA PRO A 209 -10.92 11.15 -6.81
C PRO A 209 -9.52 11.78 -6.95
N SER A 210 -9.43 12.93 -7.64
CA SER A 210 -8.18 13.67 -7.85
C SER A 210 -7.62 14.33 -6.59
N ALA A 211 -8.43 14.47 -5.53
CA ALA A 211 -7.94 14.93 -4.23
C ALA A 211 -7.03 13.90 -3.55
N GLY A 212 -7.07 12.63 -4.00
CA GLY A 212 -6.27 11.55 -3.46
C GLY A 212 -6.93 10.83 -2.29
N TYR A 213 -6.18 9.89 -1.72
CA TYR A 213 -6.66 8.97 -0.69
C TYR A 213 -5.63 8.79 0.42
N ALA A 214 -6.09 8.63 1.65
CA ALA A 214 -5.34 7.99 2.72
C ALA A 214 -5.64 6.47 2.68
N GLY A 215 -4.61 5.64 2.68
CA GLY A 215 -4.70 4.20 2.77
C GLY A 215 -4.14 3.68 4.09
N THR A 216 -4.86 2.78 4.74
CA THR A 216 -4.43 2.18 6.03
C THR A 216 -4.51 0.67 5.99
N LEU A 217 -3.54 0.01 6.60
CA LEU A 217 -3.52 -1.43 6.84
C LEU A 217 -2.68 -1.77 8.07
N THR A 218 -3.10 -2.78 8.83
CA THR A 218 -2.24 -3.45 9.80
C THR A 218 -1.58 -4.65 9.14
N VAL A 219 -0.26 -4.70 9.16
CA VAL A 219 0.56 -5.77 8.59
C VAL A 219 1.04 -6.65 9.75
N GLY A 220 0.47 -7.84 9.85
CA GLY A 220 0.93 -8.86 10.78
C GLY A 220 2.14 -9.58 10.18
N VAL A 221 3.23 -9.66 10.92
CA VAL A 221 4.47 -10.34 10.51
C VAL A 221 4.88 -11.35 11.58
N GLU A 222 5.49 -12.44 11.15
CA GLU A 222 6.11 -13.43 12.04
C GLU A 222 7.54 -12.96 12.38
N THR A 223 7.87 -12.90 13.66
CA THR A 223 9.22 -12.49 14.11
C THR A 223 10.07 -13.66 14.62
N SER A 224 9.52 -14.88 14.68
CA SER A 224 10.16 -16.06 15.29
C SER A 224 10.14 -17.36 14.48
#